data_AF-A0A3N7E8F2-F1
#
_entry.id   AF-A0A3N7E8F2-F1
#
_cell.length_a   1.000
_cell.length_b   1.000
_cell.length_c   1.000
_cell.angle_alpha   90.00
_cell.angle_beta   90.00
_cell.angle_gamma   90.00
#
_symmetry.space_group_name_H-M   'P 1'
#
loop_
_entity.id
_entity.type
_entity.pdbx_description
1 polymer ?
#
loop_
_entity_poly.entity_id
_entity_poly.type
_entity_poly.pdbx_seq_one_letter_code
_entity_poly.pdbx_strand_id
1 'polypeptide(L)'
;MNIEKLKGKLAFLREAEKLKDVLRSGHTSSGRAESTAEHSWRLCLMAMAFEEELAGLDLLKVLKLCVVHDLGEAIHGDIPAVSQGAHPDKSERERNDLLTLMAPLGNDGSKLRGDLLSLWEEYEAAASPEAKAVKALDKLETILQHNQGANPEDFDYAFNLGYGRKHTGTTPLFSALRELVDDDTRRRIVPLLIRDERPGDAAAIERVTTAAFANAAHASHTEQFIVNALRRAGQLTVSLVAQAAQTGEDEQEIVGHVAVSPVSISSSGATDWYGLGPISVVPGRQGQGIGAALMASALERLRQAGAAGCVVLGDPAYYGRFGFVAQPGLVLPGVPAEYFQAIRFDGAWPTGDVRYHEAFDATR
;
A
#
# COMPACT_ATOMS: atom_id res chain seq x y z
N MET A 1 51.83 -0.46 -10.16
CA MET A 1 50.37 -0.23 -10.33
C MET A 1 49.96 -0.74 -11.71
N ASN A 2 48.93 -1.59 -11.81
CA ASN A 2 48.49 -2.17 -13.09
C ASN A 2 47.26 -1.42 -13.61
N ILE A 3 47.43 -0.62 -14.66
CA ILE A 3 46.37 0.25 -15.23
C ILE A 3 45.22 -0.58 -15.82
N GLU A 4 45.49 -1.70 -16.46
CA GLU A 4 44.44 -2.55 -17.02
C GLU A 4 43.54 -3.14 -15.94
N LYS A 5 44.11 -3.54 -14.79
CA LYS A 5 43.30 -3.93 -13.62
C LYS A 5 42.43 -2.78 -13.10
N LEU A 6 42.91 -1.54 -13.13
CA LEU A 6 42.11 -0.38 -12.72
C LEU A 6 40.98 -0.09 -13.71
N LYS A 7 41.25 -0.16 -15.02
CA LYS A 7 40.22 -0.03 -16.07
C LYS A 7 39.13 -1.09 -15.91
N GLY A 8 39.49 -2.34 -15.64
CA GLY A 8 38.55 -3.43 -15.39
C GLY A 8 37.65 -3.16 -14.19
N LYS A 9 38.21 -2.68 -13.07
CA LYS A 9 37.42 -2.25 -11.89
C LYS A 9 36.46 -1.10 -12.21
N LEU A 10 36.92 -0.10 -12.96
CA LEU A 10 36.06 1.02 -13.37
C LEU A 10 34.94 0.56 -14.31
N ALA A 11 35.21 -0.37 -15.22
CA ALA A 11 34.20 -0.95 -16.10
C ALA A 11 33.15 -1.74 -15.29
N PHE A 12 33.58 -2.59 -14.35
CA PHE A 12 32.68 -3.28 -13.43
C PHE A 12 31.79 -2.31 -12.64
N LEU A 13 32.35 -1.23 -12.08
CA LEU A 13 31.58 -0.24 -11.33
C LEU A 13 30.57 0.52 -12.21
N ARG A 14 30.89 0.77 -13.48
CA ARG A 14 29.95 1.38 -14.44
C ARG A 14 28.78 0.45 -14.75
N GLU A 15 29.03 -0.86 -14.85
CA GLU A 15 27.96 -1.82 -15.08
C GLU A 15 27.10 -2.04 -13.82
N ALA A 16 27.72 -2.11 -12.64
CA ALA A 16 27.02 -2.27 -11.37
C ALA A 16 26.10 -1.08 -11.02
N GLU A 17 26.38 0.08 -11.61
CA GLU A 17 25.59 1.31 -11.43
C GLU A 17 24.12 1.13 -11.84
N LYS A 18 23.85 0.27 -12.82
CA LYS A 18 22.49 -0.06 -13.30
C LYS A 18 21.57 -0.58 -12.20
N LEU A 19 22.13 -1.14 -11.11
CA LEU A 19 21.36 -1.58 -9.95
C LEU A 19 20.54 -0.44 -9.31
N LYS A 20 20.93 0.82 -9.52
CA LYS A 20 20.17 1.99 -9.05
C LYS A 20 18.85 2.19 -9.77
N ASP A 21 18.72 1.67 -10.98
CA ASP A 21 17.51 1.76 -11.81
C ASP A 21 16.71 0.45 -11.82
N VAL A 22 17.20 -0.60 -11.17
CA VAL A 22 16.44 -1.85 -10.95
C VAL A 22 15.44 -1.60 -9.83
N LEU A 23 14.16 -1.46 -10.18
CA LEU A 23 13.09 -1.19 -9.22
C LEU A 23 12.55 -2.47 -8.59
N ARG A 24 12.26 -2.41 -7.29
CA ARG A 24 11.64 -3.48 -6.50
C ARG A 24 10.14 -3.23 -6.32
N SER A 25 9.42 -4.22 -5.81
CA SER A 25 7.99 -4.07 -5.46
C SER A 25 7.73 -3.19 -4.24
N GLY A 26 8.74 -2.96 -3.39
CA GLY A 26 8.64 -2.09 -2.22
C GLY A 26 8.49 -0.62 -2.60
N HIS A 27 7.61 0.11 -1.94
CA HIS A 27 7.41 1.54 -2.17
C HIS A 27 7.92 2.35 -0.98
N THR A 28 8.57 3.48 -1.24
CA THR A 28 8.93 4.50 -0.24
C THR A 28 7.69 5.14 0.38
N SER A 29 7.85 5.88 1.48
CA SER A 29 6.75 6.61 2.13
C SER A 29 6.13 7.71 1.26
N SER A 30 6.83 8.17 0.21
CA SER A 30 6.30 9.08 -0.79
C SER A 30 5.66 8.38 -1.99
N GLY A 31 5.58 7.05 -2.00
CA GLY A 31 4.93 6.26 -3.05
C GLY A 31 5.80 5.94 -4.27
N ARG A 32 7.10 6.28 -4.26
CA ARG A 32 8.03 5.85 -5.32
C ARG A 32 8.50 4.42 -5.04
N ALA A 33 8.55 3.56 -6.06
CA ALA A 33 9.22 2.27 -5.96
C ALA A 33 10.70 2.44 -5.58
N GLU A 34 11.18 1.68 -4.60
CA GLU A 34 12.61 1.65 -4.24
C GLU A 34 13.42 0.93 -5.32
N SER A 35 14.73 1.19 -5.39
CA SER A 35 15.64 0.37 -6.20
C SER A 35 16.41 -0.67 -5.39
N THR A 36 16.93 -1.71 -6.07
CA THR A 36 17.76 -2.74 -5.44
C THR A 36 19.03 -2.16 -4.80
N ALA A 37 19.59 -1.08 -5.36
CA ALA A 37 20.70 -0.37 -4.72
C ALA A 37 20.29 0.34 -3.42
N GLU A 38 19.10 0.92 -3.35
CA GLU A 38 18.57 1.57 -2.15
C GLU A 38 18.26 0.56 -1.04
N HIS A 39 17.67 -0.59 -1.41
CA HIS A 39 17.51 -1.76 -0.54
C HIS A 39 18.84 -2.20 0.07
N SER A 40 19.84 -2.46 -0.78
CA SER A 40 21.17 -2.90 -0.34
C SER A 40 21.85 -1.88 0.58
N TRP A 41 21.68 -0.57 0.31
CA TRP A 41 22.17 0.50 1.18
C TRP A 41 21.51 0.46 2.55
N ARG A 42 20.17 0.35 2.62
CA ARG A 42 19.47 0.35 3.91
C ARG A 42 19.70 -0.95 4.68
N LEU A 43 19.88 -2.07 3.98
CA LEU A 43 20.30 -3.33 4.58
C LEU A 43 21.67 -3.23 5.26
N CYS A 44 22.64 -2.54 4.62
CA CYS A 44 23.94 -2.26 5.26
C CYS A 44 23.77 -1.36 6.49
N LEU A 45 22.95 -0.31 6.39
CA LEU A 45 22.66 0.57 7.52
C LEU A 45 22.00 -0.20 8.68
N MET A 46 21.09 -1.12 8.37
CA MET A 46 20.46 -1.99 9.36
C MET A 46 21.50 -2.89 10.04
N ALA A 47 22.41 -3.51 9.29
CA ALA A 47 23.49 -4.32 9.88
C ALA A 47 24.41 -3.50 10.80
N MET A 48 24.72 -2.26 10.45
CA MET A 48 25.49 -1.35 11.31
C MET A 48 24.72 -0.91 12.55
N ALA A 49 23.41 -0.66 12.42
CA ALA A 49 22.57 -0.25 13.54
C ALA A 49 22.43 -1.33 14.62
N PHE A 50 22.57 -2.60 14.24
CA PHE A 50 22.53 -3.76 15.13
C PHE A 50 23.91 -4.38 15.37
N GLU A 51 25.00 -3.62 15.19
CA GLU A 51 26.37 -4.14 15.36
C GLU A 51 26.60 -4.78 16.74
N GLU A 52 26.07 -4.17 17.80
CA GLU A 52 26.22 -4.67 19.17
C GLU A 52 25.48 -6.01 19.37
N GLU A 53 24.28 -6.15 18.81
CA GLU A 53 23.48 -7.37 18.89
C GLU A 53 23.97 -8.48 17.96
N LEU A 54 24.72 -8.12 16.91
CA LEU A 54 25.42 -9.04 16.01
C LEU A 54 26.82 -9.42 16.51
N ALA A 55 27.15 -9.10 17.76
CA ALA A 55 28.44 -9.44 18.37
C ALA A 55 28.82 -10.91 18.16
N GLY A 56 30.05 -11.14 17.70
CA GLY A 56 30.56 -12.46 17.36
C GLY A 56 30.50 -12.82 15.88
N LEU A 57 29.83 -12.00 15.05
CA LEU A 57 29.91 -12.07 13.60
C LEU A 57 31.03 -11.15 13.05
N ASP A 58 31.61 -11.52 11.91
CA ASP A 58 32.50 -10.61 11.17
C ASP A 58 31.65 -9.54 10.46
N LEU A 59 31.55 -8.36 11.06
CA LEU A 59 30.75 -7.26 10.50
C LEU A 59 31.23 -6.83 9.10
N LEU A 60 32.54 -6.86 8.84
CA LEU A 60 33.05 -6.51 7.50
C LEU A 60 32.56 -7.54 6.47
N LYS A 61 32.48 -8.81 6.84
CA LYS A 61 31.90 -9.85 5.98
C LYS A 61 30.39 -9.69 5.83
N VAL A 62 29.66 -9.38 6.90
CA VAL A 62 28.21 -9.07 6.86
C VAL A 62 27.93 -7.94 5.87
N LEU A 63 28.65 -6.82 5.96
CA LEU A 63 28.47 -5.68 5.06
C LEU A 63 28.82 -6.04 3.60
N LYS A 64 29.85 -6.85 3.36
CA LYS A 64 30.18 -7.34 2.01
C LYS A 64 29.07 -8.23 1.45
N LEU A 65 28.48 -9.11 2.26
CA LEU A 65 27.33 -9.93 1.86
C LEU A 65 26.14 -9.04 1.49
N CYS A 66 25.80 -8.04 2.31
CA CYS A 66 24.74 -7.07 2.01
C CYS A 66 24.97 -6.33 0.68
N VAL A 67 26.20 -5.95 0.35
CA VAL A 67 26.49 -5.26 -0.93
C VAL A 67 26.42 -6.21 -2.14
N VAL A 68 26.71 -7.49 -1.96
CA VAL A 68 26.89 -8.44 -3.08
C VAL A 68 25.62 -9.25 -3.39
N HIS A 69 24.73 -9.44 -2.42
CA HIS A 69 23.65 -10.43 -2.52
C HIS A 69 22.76 -10.30 -3.75
N ASP A 70 22.30 -9.08 -4.06
CA ASP A 70 21.44 -8.79 -5.22
C ASP A 70 22.22 -8.14 -6.38
N LEU A 71 23.56 -8.13 -6.33
CA LEU A 71 24.39 -7.39 -7.30
C LEU A 71 24.20 -7.88 -8.74
N GLY A 72 23.89 -9.16 -8.94
CA GLY A 72 23.58 -9.74 -10.25
C GLY A 72 22.32 -9.15 -10.91
N GLU A 73 21.38 -8.61 -10.13
CA GLU A 73 20.13 -8.04 -10.66
C GLU A 73 20.37 -6.85 -11.60
N ALA A 74 21.56 -6.25 -11.60
CA ALA A 74 21.96 -5.22 -12.56
C ALA A 74 21.88 -5.66 -14.05
N ILE A 75 21.82 -6.97 -14.33
CA ILE A 75 21.76 -7.51 -15.70
C ILE A 75 20.31 -7.78 -16.16
N HIS A 76 19.53 -8.55 -15.40
CA HIS A 76 18.17 -8.96 -15.79
C HIS A 76 17.05 -8.47 -14.85
N GLY A 77 17.37 -7.65 -13.85
CA GLY A 77 16.42 -7.04 -12.93
C GLY A 77 16.02 -7.92 -11.73
N ASP A 78 15.24 -7.31 -10.83
CA ASP A 78 14.68 -7.94 -9.63
C ASP A 78 13.51 -8.88 -9.99
N ILE A 79 13.41 -9.99 -9.25
CA ILE A 79 12.21 -10.83 -9.24
C ILE A 79 11.49 -10.66 -7.90
N PRO A 80 10.29 -10.04 -7.91
CA PRO A 80 9.52 -9.75 -6.71
C PRO A 80 9.33 -10.98 -5.82
N ALA A 81 9.38 -10.78 -4.51
CA ALA A 81 9.25 -11.82 -3.50
C ALA A 81 8.01 -12.72 -3.69
N VAL A 82 6.89 -12.15 -4.10
CA VAL A 82 5.62 -12.84 -4.35
C VAL A 82 5.65 -13.78 -5.56
N SER A 83 6.55 -13.53 -6.51
CA SER A 83 6.63 -14.25 -7.79
C SER A 83 7.75 -15.28 -7.84
N GLN A 84 8.59 -15.40 -6.81
CA GLN A 84 9.77 -16.26 -6.82
C GLN A 84 9.46 -17.74 -7.08
N GLY A 85 8.29 -18.24 -6.63
CA GLY A 85 7.86 -19.63 -6.87
C GLY A 85 7.61 -19.98 -8.34
N ALA A 86 7.44 -19.00 -9.22
CA ALA A 86 7.27 -19.19 -10.66
C ALA A 86 8.61 -19.28 -11.43
N HIS A 87 9.75 -19.10 -10.75
CA HIS A 87 11.08 -19.05 -11.36
C HIS A 87 12.02 -20.08 -10.71
N PRO A 88 11.89 -21.38 -11.02
CA PRO A 88 12.72 -22.43 -10.42
C PRO A 88 14.22 -22.23 -10.68
N ASP A 89 14.58 -21.64 -11.83
CA ASP A 89 15.97 -21.41 -12.24
C ASP A 89 16.51 -20.04 -11.77
N LYS A 90 15.82 -19.38 -10.82
CA LYS A 90 16.18 -18.03 -10.36
C LYS A 90 17.64 -17.94 -9.91
N SER A 91 18.07 -18.84 -9.02
CA SER A 91 19.43 -18.80 -8.46
C SER A 91 20.50 -19.05 -9.53
N GLU A 92 20.26 -19.97 -10.47
CA GLU A 92 21.20 -20.20 -11.58
C GLU A 92 21.32 -18.96 -12.48
N ARG A 93 20.19 -18.30 -12.79
CA ARG A 93 20.19 -17.05 -13.56
C ARG A 93 20.97 -15.95 -12.85
N GLU A 94 20.69 -15.70 -11.58
CA GLU A 94 21.37 -14.66 -10.80
C GLU A 94 22.87 -14.92 -10.66
N ARG A 95 23.26 -16.18 -10.53
CA ARG A 95 24.67 -16.57 -10.56
C ARG A 95 25.33 -16.21 -11.89
N ASN A 96 24.68 -16.52 -13.01
CA ASN A 96 25.18 -16.20 -14.35
C ASN A 96 25.23 -14.68 -14.61
N ASP A 97 24.27 -13.95 -14.05
CA ASP A 97 24.22 -12.49 -14.12
C ASP A 97 25.38 -11.86 -13.36
N LEU A 98 25.66 -12.35 -12.15
CA LEU A 98 26.83 -11.91 -11.39
C LEU A 98 28.14 -12.22 -12.13
N LEU A 99 28.27 -13.41 -12.74
CA LEU A 99 29.45 -13.78 -13.55
C LEU A 99 29.65 -12.84 -14.75
N THR A 100 28.56 -12.47 -15.41
CA THR A 100 28.52 -11.53 -16.53
C THR A 100 28.95 -10.14 -16.07
N LEU A 101 28.36 -9.65 -14.98
CA LEU A 101 28.70 -8.36 -14.39
C LEU A 101 30.18 -8.26 -14.01
N MET A 102 30.75 -9.33 -13.46
CA MET A 102 32.16 -9.38 -13.04
C MET A 102 33.14 -9.66 -14.19
N ALA A 103 32.69 -9.87 -15.43
CA ALA A 103 33.59 -10.17 -16.56
C ALA A 103 34.72 -9.14 -16.75
N PRO A 104 34.51 -7.82 -16.56
CA PRO A 104 35.58 -6.83 -16.69
C PRO A 104 36.68 -6.93 -15.61
N LEU A 105 36.48 -7.68 -14.53
CA LEU A 105 37.49 -7.89 -13.49
C LEU A 105 38.60 -8.87 -13.90
N GLY A 106 38.52 -9.43 -15.11
CA GLY A 106 39.46 -10.38 -15.70
C GLY A 106 39.06 -11.85 -15.47
N ASN A 107 39.89 -12.76 -15.98
CA ASN A 107 39.65 -14.21 -15.95
C ASN A 107 39.72 -14.77 -14.50
N ASP A 108 39.35 -16.05 -14.35
CA ASP A 108 39.13 -16.79 -13.08
C ASP A 108 40.32 -16.85 -12.08
N GLY A 109 41.46 -16.22 -12.39
CA GLY A 109 42.57 -15.99 -11.43
C GLY A 109 42.46 -14.67 -10.65
N SER A 110 41.44 -13.84 -10.90
CA SER A 110 41.22 -12.58 -10.17
C SER A 110 40.67 -12.86 -8.78
N LYS A 111 41.50 -12.64 -7.74
CA LYS A 111 41.09 -12.80 -6.33
C LYS A 111 39.76 -12.10 -6.02
N LEU A 112 39.55 -10.89 -6.54
CA LEU A 112 38.31 -10.13 -6.31
C LEU A 112 37.08 -10.82 -6.92
N ARG A 113 37.18 -11.35 -8.14
CA ARG A 113 36.09 -12.09 -8.80
C ARG A 113 35.73 -13.34 -8.01
N GLY A 114 36.74 -14.08 -7.53
CA GLY A 114 36.54 -15.25 -6.67
C GLY A 114 35.92 -14.89 -5.31
N ASP A 115 36.41 -13.83 -4.66
CA ASP A 115 35.87 -13.36 -3.38
C ASP A 115 34.38 -12.95 -3.51
N LEU A 116 34.01 -12.21 -4.56
CA LEU A 116 32.63 -11.77 -4.80
C LEU A 116 31.69 -12.95 -5.09
N LEU A 117 32.10 -13.88 -5.96
CA LEU A 117 31.31 -15.07 -6.25
C LEU A 117 31.12 -15.94 -5.00
N SER A 118 32.19 -16.13 -4.22
CA SER A 118 32.12 -16.91 -2.97
C SER A 118 31.19 -16.26 -1.95
N LEU A 119 31.17 -14.93 -1.82
CA LEU A 119 30.23 -14.23 -0.94
C LEU A 119 28.79 -14.44 -1.39
N TRP A 120 28.52 -14.33 -2.69
CA TRP A 120 27.18 -14.54 -3.24
C TRP A 120 26.69 -15.98 -3.03
N GLU A 121 27.53 -16.98 -3.35
CA GLU A 121 27.20 -18.40 -3.15
C GLU A 121 26.99 -18.73 -1.66
N GLU A 122 27.76 -18.12 -0.77
CA GLU A 122 27.61 -18.27 0.69
C GLU A 122 26.28 -17.68 1.19
N TYR A 123 25.90 -16.49 0.70
CA TYR A 123 24.59 -15.87 0.98
C TYR A 123 23.45 -16.75 0.49
N GLU A 124 23.51 -17.21 -0.75
CA GLU A 124 22.46 -18.02 -1.37
C GLU A 124 22.24 -19.34 -0.63
N ALA A 125 23.32 -20.02 -0.26
CA ALA A 125 23.24 -21.24 0.52
C ALA A 125 22.95 -21.03 2.01
N ALA A 126 22.95 -19.78 2.51
CA ALA A 126 22.91 -19.44 3.93
C ALA A 126 23.93 -20.27 4.74
N ALA A 127 25.15 -20.40 4.21
CA ALA A 127 26.11 -21.42 4.66
C ALA A 127 26.88 -21.05 5.94
N SER A 128 26.96 -19.77 6.28
CA SER A 128 27.68 -19.26 7.46
C SER A 128 26.74 -18.55 8.45
N PRO A 129 27.19 -18.28 9.69
CA PRO A 129 26.48 -17.40 10.60
C PRO A 129 26.22 -16.01 10.00
N GLU A 130 27.19 -15.42 9.31
CA GLU A 130 27.05 -14.11 8.66
C GLU A 130 26.00 -14.15 7.53
N ALA A 131 26.03 -15.19 6.68
CA ALA A 131 25.07 -15.34 5.59
C ALA A 131 23.64 -15.57 6.11
N LYS A 132 23.48 -16.34 7.20
CA LYS A 132 22.18 -16.51 7.86
C LYS A 132 21.67 -15.20 8.46
N ALA A 133 22.56 -14.41 9.08
CA ALA A 133 22.21 -13.09 9.58
C ALA A 133 21.77 -12.16 8.46
N VAL A 134 22.52 -12.08 7.35
CA VAL A 134 22.14 -11.24 6.20
C VAL A 134 20.85 -11.72 5.55
N LYS A 135 20.61 -13.03 5.39
CA LYS A 135 19.30 -13.55 4.92
C LYS A 135 18.16 -13.19 5.87
N ALA A 136 18.38 -13.12 7.19
CA ALA A 136 17.34 -12.69 8.12
C ALA A 136 17.08 -11.18 8.01
N LEU A 137 18.14 -10.37 8.02
CA LEU A 137 18.06 -8.92 7.88
C LEU A 137 17.42 -8.50 6.55
N ASP A 138 17.78 -9.14 5.43
CA ASP A 138 17.20 -8.89 4.10
C ASP A 138 15.66 -9.04 4.10
N LYS A 139 15.15 -10.09 4.76
CA LYS A 139 13.69 -10.31 4.87
C LYS A 139 13.03 -9.30 5.79
N LEU A 140 13.68 -8.96 6.91
CA LEU A 140 13.16 -7.96 7.85
C LEU A 140 13.12 -6.58 7.22
N GLU A 141 14.17 -6.19 6.48
CA GLU A 141 14.28 -4.96 5.73
C GLU A 141 13.12 -4.85 4.72
N THR A 142 12.89 -5.90 3.93
CA THR A 142 11.81 -5.93 2.94
C THR A 142 10.43 -5.70 3.59
N ILE A 143 10.16 -6.39 4.71
CA ILE A 143 8.87 -6.23 5.41
C ILE A 143 8.77 -4.84 6.06
N LEU A 144 9.87 -4.32 6.61
CA LEU A 144 9.92 -2.96 7.13
C LEU A 144 9.62 -1.92 6.05
N GLN A 145 10.15 -2.10 4.83
CA GLN A 145 9.81 -1.26 3.68
C GLN A 145 8.32 -1.32 3.37
N HIS A 146 7.75 -2.53 3.30
CA HIS A 146 6.32 -2.70 3.05
C HIS A 146 5.50 -1.97 4.11
N ASN A 147 5.84 -2.11 5.40
CA ASN A 147 5.08 -1.44 6.46
C ASN A 147 5.23 0.09 6.46
N GLN A 148 6.36 0.62 6.02
CA GLN A 148 6.61 2.06 5.95
C GLN A 148 6.09 2.70 4.64
N GLY A 149 6.00 1.92 3.57
CA GLY A 149 5.69 2.38 2.22
C GLY A 149 4.28 2.88 2.01
N ALA A 150 4.12 3.86 1.11
CA ALA A 150 2.83 4.16 0.50
C ALA A 150 2.60 3.18 -0.66
N ASN A 151 2.29 1.93 -0.31
CA ASN A 151 2.06 0.86 -1.29
C ASN A 151 0.72 1.04 -2.02
N PRO A 152 0.57 0.43 -3.21
CA PRO A 152 -0.72 0.34 -3.90
C PRO A 152 -1.84 -0.21 -3.01
N GLU A 153 -3.10 0.14 -3.33
CA GLU A 153 -4.25 -0.25 -2.50
C GLU A 153 -4.52 -1.75 -2.47
N ASP A 154 -4.09 -2.48 -3.50
CA ASP A 154 -4.19 -3.94 -3.62
C ASP A 154 -2.97 -4.68 -3.05
N PHE A 155 -2.08 -3.98 -2.35
CA PHE A 155 -0.91 -4.60 -1.72
C PHE A 155 -1.32 -5.58 -0.61
N ASP A 156 -0.92 -6.84 -0.77
CA ASP A 156 -1.19 -7.90 0.21
C ASP A 156 -0.20 -7.87 1.38
N TYR A 157 -0.54 -7.11 2.43
CA TYR A 157 0.25 -7.11 3.67
C TYR A 157 0.27 -8.47 4.37
N ALA A 158 -0.72 -9.36 4.16
CA ALA A 158 -0.76 -10.66 4.83
C ALA A 158 0.38 -11.58 4.37
N PHE A 159 0.87 -11.39 3.13
CA PHE A 159 2.08 -12.06 2.61
C PHE A 159 3.27 -11.92 3.57
N ASN A 160 3.47 -10.74 4.15
CA ASN A 160 4.60 -10.46 5.04
C ASN A 160 4.64 -11.41 6.23
N LEU A 161 3.49 -11.78 6.79
CA LEU A 161 3.38 -12.63 7.98
C LEU A 161 3.90 -14.07 7.77
N GLY A 162 4.00 -14.53 6.52
CA GLY A 162 4.62 -15.81 6.16
C GLY A 162 6.03 -15.65 5.59
N TYR A 163 6.29 -14.55 4.87
CA TYR A 163 7.53 -14.33 4.15
C TYR A 163 8.76 -14.35 5.08
N GLY A 164 9.79 -15.12 4.70
CA GLY A 164 11.08 -15.11 5.41
C GLY A 164 11.11 -15.71 6.82
N ARG A 165 10.03 -16.33 7.33
CA ARG A 165 10.00 -16.93 8.69
C ARG A 165 11.12 -17.94 8.94
N LYS A 166 11.45 -18.77 7.95
CA LYS A 166 12.52 -19.78 8.06
C LYS A 166 13.90 -19.17 8.38
N HIS A 167 14.13 -17.91 8.02
CA HIS A 167 15.40 -17.21 8.28
C HIS A 167 15.32 -16.35 9.54
N THR A 168 14.18 -15.69 9.75
CA THR A 168 13.98 -14.75 10.86
C THR A 168 13.70 -15.44 12.20
N GLY A 169 13.30 -16.71 12.21
CA GLY A 169 13.14 -17.51 13.45
C GLY A 169 14.41 -18.22 13.95
N THR A 170 15.59 -17.91 13.41
CA THR A 170 16.82 -18.70 13.66
C THR A 170 17.57 -18.31 14.93
N THR A 171 17.42 -17.08 15.41
CA THR A 171 18.05 -16.58 16.63
C THR A 171 17.04 -15.78 17.47
N PRO A 172 17.29 -15.59 18.78
CA PRO A 172 16.44 -14.73 19.61
C PRO A 172 16.34 -13.29 19.10
N LEU A 173 17.45 -12.71 18.62
CA LEU A 173 17.48 -11.36 18.06
C LEU A 173 16.51 -11.23 16.87
N PHE A 174 16.67 -12.08 15.85
CA PHE A 174 15.85 -11.97 14.65
C PHE A 174 14.39 -12.31 14.91
N SER A 175 14.11 -13.23 15.84
CA SER A 175 12.73 -13.51 16.27
C SER A 175 12.09 -12.30 16.94
N ALA A 176 12.84 -11.58 17.79
CA ALA A 176 12.34 -10.38 18.45
C ALA A 176 12.08 -9.24 17.45
N LEU A 177 13.04 -8.96 16.55
CA LEU A 177 12.86 -7.99 15.47
C LEU A 177 11.68 -8.37 14.57
N ARG A 178 11.52 -9.66 14.29
CA ARG A 178 10.43 -10.19 13.49
C ARG A 178 9.07 -9.92 14.10
N GLU A 179 8.87 -10.15 15.39
CA GLU A 179 7.58 -9.87 16.03
C GLU A 179 7.23 -8.39 16.02
N LEU A 180 8.21 -7.49 16.24
CA LEU A 180 7.98 -6.04 16.15
C LEU A 180 7.50 -5.63 14.75
N VAL A 181 8.17 -6.14 13.71
CA VAL A 181 7.82 -5.86 12.31
C VAL A 181 6.50 -6.55 11.91
N ASP A 182 6.19 -7.74 12.45
CA ASP A 182 4.89 -8.40 12.27
C ASP A 182 3.76 -7.62 12.93
N ASP A 183 3.99 -7.00 14.10
CA ASP A 183 2.99 -6.14 14.75
C ASP A 183 2.65 -4.91 13.90
N ASP A 184 3.67 -4.26 13.32
CA ASP A 184 3.45 -3.20 12.34
C ASP A 184 2.66 -3.70 11.13
N THR A 185 2.98 -4.90 10.64
CA THR A 185 2.22 -5.54 9.54
C THR A 185 0.77 -5.79 9.94
N ARG A 186 0.50 -6.34 11.13
CA ARG A 186 -0.86 -6.60 11.63
C ARG A 186 -1.67 -5.29 11.75
N ARG A 187 -1.02 -4.18 12.10
CA ARG A 187 -1.62 -2.83 12.09
C ARG A 187 -1.93 -2.31 10.68
N ARG A 188 -1.28 -2.85 9.64
CA ARG A 188 -1.65 -2.63 8.24
C ARG A 188 -2.79 -3.55 7.78
N ILE A 189 -2.90 -4.75 8.35
CA ILE A 189 -3.92 -5.76 8.02
C ILE A 189 -5.23 -5.57 8.83
N VAL A 190 -5.39 -4.46 9.57
CA VAL A 190 -6.44 -4.30 10.61
C VAL A 190 -7.79 -4.87 10.18
N PRO A 191 -8.37 -5.81 10.96
CA PRO A 191 -9.73 -6.27 10.74
C PRO A 191 -10.65 -5.06 10.87
N LEU A 192 -11.13 -4.58 9.74
CA LEU A 192 -12.11 -3.52 9.66
C LEU A 192 -13.48 -4.16 9.75
N LEU A 193 -14.17 -3.91 10.85
CA LEU A 193 -15.59 -4.23 10.93
C LEU A 193 -16.34 -3.07 10.26
N ILE A 194 -16.88 -3.33 9.06
CA ILE A 194 -17.86 -2.44 8.45
C ILE A 194 -19.24 -2.86 8.93
N ARG A 195 -19.95 -1.92 9.54
CA ARG A 195 -21.29 -2.13 10.09
C ARG A 195 -22.17 -0.92 9.88
N ASP A 196 -23.47 -1.12 10.03
CA ASP A 196 -24.42 -0.02 10.17
C ASP A 196 -24.04 0.90 11.33
N GLU A 197 -24.29 2.19 11.12
CA GLU A 197 -24.40 3.15 12.20
C GLU A 197 -25.41 2.67 13.25
N ARG A 198 -25.08 2.90 14.53
CA ARG A 198 -25.92 2.60 15.69
C ARG A 198 -26.22 3.86 16.49
N PRO A 199 -27.31 3.88 17.28
CA PRO A 199 -27.52 4.90 18.30
C PRO A 199 -26.30 5.00 19.22
N GLY A 200 -25.63 6.16 19.22
CA GLY A 200 -24.38 6.40 19.96
C GLY A 200 -23.17 6.75 19.08
N ASP A 201 -23.16 6.32 17.81
CA ASP A 201 -22.02 6.56 16.91
C ASP A 201 -21.96 8.01 16.39
N ALA A 202 -23.05 8.77 16.47
CA ALA A 202 -23.18 10.09 15.83
C ALA A 202 -22.04 11.06 16.19
N ALA A 203 -21.64 11.10 17.47
CA ALA A 203 -20.53 11.95 17.91
C ALA A 203 -19.18 11.49 17.36
N ALA A 204 -18.97 10.18 17.19
CA ALA A 204 -17.75 9.65 16.61
C ALA A 204 -17.70 9.89 15.09
N ILE A 205 -18.82 9.70 14.40
CA ILE A 205 -18.98 10.01 12.98
C ILE A 205 -18.66 11.48 12.72
N GLU A 206 -19.23 12.39 13.51
CA GLU A 206 -18.96 13.84 13.40
C GLU A 206 -17.47 14.17 13.55
N ARG A 207 -16.78 13.55 14.51
CA ARG A 207 -15.32 13.72 14.68
C ARG A 207 -14.54 13.22 13.47
N VAL A 208 -14.87 12.04 12.94
CA VAL A 208 -14.19 11.47 11.77
C VAL A 208 -14.41 12.31 10.52
N THR A 209 -15.65 12.73 10.26
CA THR A 209 -15.98 13.60 9.13
C THR A 209 -15.28 14.95 9.25
N THR A 210 -15.31 15.59 10.41
CA THR A 210 -14.59 16.85 10.65
C THR A 210 -13.10 16.69 10.40
N ALA A 211 -12.48 15.64 10.93
CA ALA A 211 -11.04 15.39 10.77
C ALA A 211 -10.65 15.10 9.31
N ALA A 212 -11.48 14.36 8.57
CA ALA A 212 -11.22 14.01 7.17
C ALA A 212 -11.28 15.24 6.25
N PHE A 213 -12.20 16.18 6.49
CA PHE A 213 -12.41 17.35 5.66
C PHE A 213 -11.67 18.62 6.13
N ALA A 214 -10.95 18.56 7.25
CA ALA A 214 -10.24 19.72 7.82
C ALA A 214 -9.25 20.38 6.84
N ASN A 215 -8.59 19.59 5.99
CA ASN A 215 -7.60 20.06 5.00
C ASN A 215 -7.99 19.71 3.55
N ALA A 216 -9.24 19.31 3.30
CA ALA A 216 -9.65 18.86 1.99
C ALA A 216 -9.79 20.04 1.01
N ALA A 217 -9.15 19.92 -0.16
CA ALA A 217 -9.28 20.91 -1.23
C ALA A 217 -10.75 20.95 -1.70
N HIS A 218 -11.32 22.15 -1.79
CA HIS A 218 -12.72 22.38 -2.16
C HIS A 218 -13.78 21.85 -1.18
N ALA A 219 -13.41 21.58 0.08
CA ALA A 219 -14.39 21.29 1.13
C ALA A 219 -15.18 22.53 1.55
N SER A 220 -16.44 22.31 1.89
CA SER A 220 -17.30 23.34 2.49
C SER A 220 -17.14 23.43 4.01
N HIS A 221 -16.46 22.44 4.61
CA HIS A 221 -16.30 22.24 6.05
C HIS A 221 -17.64 22.11 6.81
N THR A 222 -18.70 21.75 6.09
CA THR A 222 -20.04 21.51 6.62
C THR A 222 -20.47 20.06 6.51
N GLU A 223 -19.61 19.16 6.05
CA GLU A 223 -19.93 17.77 5.75
C GLU A 223 -20.50 17.02 6.97
N GLN A 224 -20.01 17.33 8.17
CA GLN A 224 -20.56 16.81 9.42
C GLN A 224 -21.99 17.28 9.71
N PHE A 225 -22.32 18.52 9.34
CA PHE A 225 -23.67 19.07 9.48
C PHE A 225 -24.64 18.43 8.48
N ILE A 226 -24.17 18.12 7.25
CA ILE A 226 -24.96 17.41 6.24
C ILE A 226 -25.39 16.04 6.77
N VAL A 227 -24.45 15.25 7.30
CA VAL A 227 -24.75 13.92 7.88
C VAL A 227 -25.77 14.04 9.01
N ASN A 228 -25.57 15.00 9.92
CA ASN A 228 -26.48 15.24 11.04
C ASN A 228 -27.88 15.69 10.57
N ALA A 229 -27.97 16.53 9.55
CA ALA A 229 -29.23 17.01 8.97
C ALA A 229 -29.97 15.87 8.24
N LEU A 230 -29.28 15.05 7.45
CA LEU A 230 -29.86 13.87 6.79
C LEU A 230 -30.42 12.88 7.82
N ARG A 231 -29.69 12.63 8.90
CA ARG A 231 -30.14 11.76 9.99
C ARG A 231 -31.41 12.29 10.65
N ARG A 232 -31.45 13.60 10.99
CA ARG A 232 -32.64 14.24 11.60
C ARG A 232 -33.84 14.23 10.67
N ALA A 233 -33.63 14.37 9.36
CA ALA A 233 -34.69 14.34 8.35
C ALA A 233 -35.17 12.92 8.00
N GLY A 234 -34.54 11.87 8.55
CA GLY A 234 -34.84 10.49 8.19
C GLY A 234 -34.47 10.13 6.75
N GLN A 235 -33.51 10.86 6.15
CA GLN A 235 -33.08 10.70 4.75
C GLN A 235 -31.72 10.02 4.61
N LEU A 236 -31.13 9.57 5.72
CA LEU A 236 -29.86 8.86 5.73
C LEU A 236 -30.08 7.36 5.45
N THR A 237 -30.31 7.02 4.18
CA THR A 237 -30.67 5.66 3.73
C THR A 237 -29.60 4.62 4.08
N VAL A 238 -28.32 4.93 3.82
CA VAL A 238 -27.19 4.10 4.21
C VAL A 238 -26.22 4.94 5.02
N SER A 239 -25.86 4.45 6.20
CA SER A 239 -24.83 5.05 7.05
C SER A 239 -23.97 3.93 7.62
N LEU A 240 -22.72 3.83 7.15
CA LEU A 240 -21.80 2.79 7.59
C LEU A 240 -20.61 3.40 8.29
N VAL A 241 -20.16 2.70 9.32
CA VAL A 241 -18.91 3.01 10.00
C VAL A 241 -17.91 1.89 9.75
N ALA A 242 -16.67 2.30 9.49
CA ALA A 242 -15.51 1.43 9.51
C ALA A 242 -14.92 1.50 10.91
N GLN A 243 -14.97 0.40 11.62
CA GLN A 243 -14.49 0.29 12.99
C GLN A 243 -13.20 -0.53 12.99
N ALA A 244 -12.13 0.04 13.50
CA ALA A 244 -10.87 -0.68 13.65
C ALA A 244 -11.01 -1.65 14.83
N ALA A 245 -10.75 -2.94 14.61
CA ALA A 245 -10.52 -3.85 15.71
C ALA A 245 -9.23 -3.45 16.44
N GLN A 246 -9.31 -3.12 17.72
CA GLN A 246 -8.13 -2.95 18.58
C GLN A 246 -7.77 -4.27 19.28
N THR A 247 -6.49 -4.47 19.50
CA THR A 247 -5.93 -5.42 20.47
C THR A 247 -5.76 -4.70 21.81
N GLY A 248 -6.77 -4.71 22.68
CA GLY A 248 -6.74 -4.01 23.98
C GLY A 248 -8.13 -3.87 24.62
N GLU A 249 -8.18 -3.38 25.87
CA GLU A 249 -9.39 -3.32 26.70
C GLU A 249 -10.22 -2.02 26.59
N ASP A 250 -9.78 -1.01 25.83
CA ASP A 250 -10.52 0.26 25.64
C ASP A 250 -11.00 0.44 24.17
N GLU A 251 -12.06 1.22 24.01
CA GLU A 251 -13.12 1.14 22.98
C GLU A 251 -12.74 1.01 21.48
N GLN A 252 -13.62 0.33 20.75
CA GLN A 252 -13.56 0.09 19.30
C GLN A 252 -13.72 1.40 18.50
N GLU A 253 -12.60 2.01 18.10
CA GLU A 253 -12.59 3.31 17.42
C GLU A 253 -13.20 3.24 16.00
N ILE A 254 -14.14 4.16 15.72
CA ILE A 254 -14.62 4.42 14.36
C ILE A 254 -13.57 5.25 13.64
N VAL A 255 -13.02 4.70 12.55
CA VAL A 255 -11.93 5.30 11.76
C VAL A 255 -12.39 5.76 10.38
N GLY A 256 -13.61 5.43 9.98
CA GLY A 256 -14.20 5.88 8.72
C GLY A 256 -15.72 5.84 8.74
N HIS A 257 -16.34 6.61 7.85
CA HIS A 257 -17.79 6.71 7.70
C HIS A 257 -18.18 6.97 6.24
N VAL A 258 -19.31 6.45 5.80
CA VAL A 258 -19.94 6.80 4.52
C VAL A 258 -21.44 7.01 4.71
N ALA A 259 -21.95 8.09 4.12
CA ALA A 259 -23.37 8.42 4.05
C ALA A 259 -23.90 8.29 2.62
N VAL A 260 -25.14 7.82 2.51
CA VAL A 260 -25.91 7.81 1.26
C VAL A 260 -27.35 8.24 1.57
N SER A 261 -27.90 9.10 0.73
CA SER A 261 -29.27 9.61 0.83
C SER A 261 -29.99 9.60 -0.52
N PRO A 262 -31.34 9.63 -0.57
CA PRO A 262 -32.07 9.69 -1.83
C PRO A 262 -31.75 10.96 -2.63
N VAL A 263 -31.85 10.87 -3.96
CA VAL A 263 -31.86 12.03 -4.86
C VAL A 263 -33.12 12.02 -5.72
N SER A 264 -33.53 13.20 -6.16
CA SER A 264 -34.57 13.33 -7.18
C SER A 264 -33.94 13.62 -8.54
N ILE A 265 -34.52 13.08 -9.60
CA ILE A 265 -34.10 13.32 -10.98
C ILE A 265 -35.31 13.88 -11.72
N SER A 266 -35.13 14.94 -12.50
CA SER A 266 -36.26 15.63 -13.15
C SER A 266 -36.98 14.82 -14.24
N SER A 267 -36.50 13.63 -14.61
CA SER A 267 -37.26 12.70 -15.47
C SER A 267 -38.49 12.16 -14.74
N SER A 268 -39.62 12.07 -15.45
CA SER A 268 -40.95 11.81 -14.88
C SER A 268 -41.16 10.41 -14.27
N GLY A 269 -40.14 9.56 -14.20
CA GLY A 269 -40.28 8.19 -13.67
C GLY A 269 -39.01 7.57 -13.07
N ALA A 270 -37.91 8.31 -12.98
CA ALA A 270 -36.70 7.79 -12.34
C ALA A 270 -36.91 7.76 -10.82
N THR A 271 -36.87 6.56 -10.24
CA THR A 271 -37.05 6.32 -8.81
C THR A 271 -35.90 5.46 -8.30
N ASP A 272 -35.73 5.39 -6.97
CA ASP A 272 -34.70 4.56 -6.32
C ASP A 272 -33.27 4.93 -6.72
N TRP A 273 -33.02 6.22 -6.95
CA TRP A 273 -31.69 6.79 -7.14
C TRP A 273 -31.20 7.47 -5.86
N TYR A 274 -29.91 7.32 -5.61
CA TYR A 274 -29.27 7.78 -4.38
C TYR A 274 -28.01 8.59 -4.66
N GLY A 275 -27.66 9.47 -3.74
CA GLY A 275 -26.43 10.26 -3.77
C GLY A 275 -25.50 9.82 -2.67
N LEU A 276 -24.26 9.49 -3.01
CA LEU A 276 -23.23 9.13 -2.05
C LEU A 276 -22.46 10.38 -1.62
N GLY A 277 -22.37 10.59 -0.30
CA GLY A 277 -21.58 11.65 0.29
C GLY A 277 -22.10 12.12 1.65
N PRO A 278 -21.20 12.52 2.56
CA PRO A 278 -19.74 12.41 2.47
C PRO A 278 -19.24 10.97 2.68
N ILE A 279 -18.01 10.69 2.20
CA ILE A 279 -17.19 9.55 2.62
C ILE A 279 -15.95 10.09 3.33
N SER A 280 -15.66 9.56 4.51
CA SER A 280 -14.66 10.11 5.44
C SER A 280 -13.79 9.00 6.01
N VAL A 281 -12.47 9.23 6.10
CA VAL A 281 -11.52 8.36 6.81
C VAL A 281 -10.56 9.27 7.59
N VAL A 282 -10.29 8.93 8.85
CA VAL A 282 -9.36 9.71 9.69
C VAL A 282 -7.99 9.86 9.01
N PRO A 283 -7.34 11.04 9.04
CA PRO A 283 -6.12 11.30 8.25
C PRO A 283 -5.01 10.26 8.41
N GLY A 284 -4.73 9.82 9.65
CA GLY A 284 -3.70 8.81 9.93
C GLY A 284 -4.00 7.40 9.41
N ARG A 285 -5.21 7.16 8.88
CA ARG A 285 -5.66 5.85 8.35
C ARG A 285 -6.09 5.92 6.88
N GLN A 286 -5.87 7.05 6.20
CA GLN A 286 -6.07 7.17 4.76
C GLN A 286 -5.02 6.37 3.97
N GLY A 287 -5.33 6.01 2.72
CA GLY A 287 -4.43 5.19 1.89
C GLY A 287 -4.30 3.73 2.32
N GLN A 288 -5.15 3.25 3.23
CA GLN A 288 -5.14 1.87 3.75
C GLN A 288 -6.35 1.06 3.27
N GLY A 289 -7.00 1.45 2.17
CA GLY A 289 -8.17 0.75 1.61
C GLY A 289 -9.50 0.92 2.37
N ILE A 290 -9.52 1.63 3.51
CA ILE A 290 -10.74 1.82 4.34
C ILE A 290 -11.88 2.48 3.55
N GLY A 291 -11.59 3.55 2.82
CA GLY A 291 -12.58 4.25 1.99
C GLY A 291 -13.13 3.37 0.88
N ALA A 292 -12.27 2.55 0.25
CA ALA A 292 -12.68 1.59 -0.77
C ALA A 292 -13.61 0.51 -0.21
N ALA A 293 -13.30 -0.01 0.99
CA ALA A 293 -14.13 -0.99 1.66
C ALA A 293 -15.51 -0.41 2.07
N LEU A 294 -15.54 0.83 2.57
CA LEU A 294 -16.79 1.55 2.87
C LEU A 294 -17.63 1.77 1.60
N MET A 295 -16.99 2.21 0.51
CA MET A 295 -17.62 2.41 -0.80
C MET A 295 -18.26 1.12 -1.31
N ALA A 296 -17.49 0.03 -1.39
CA ALA A 296 -17.97 -1.27 -1.82
C ALA A 296 -19.17 -1.74 -0.99
N SER A 297 -19.08 -1.60 0.34
CA SER A 297 -20.15 -2.00 1.26
C SER A 297 -21.41 -1.14 1.09
N ALA A 298 -21.27 0.18 0.88
CA ALA A 298 -22.42 1.07 0.66
C ALA A 298 -23.14 0.73 -0.66
N LEU A 299 -22.40 0.54 -1.75
CA LEU A 299 -22.98 0.17 -3.05
C LEU A 299 -23.68 -1.19 -2.98
N GLU A 300 -23.11 -2.16 -2.25
CA GLU A 300 -23.74 -3.46 -2.06
C GLU A 300 -25.06 -3.35 -1.28
N ARG A 301 -25.10 -2.54 -0.23
CA ARG A 301 -26.35 -2.28 0.52
C ARG A 301 -27.42 -1.61 -0.34
N LEU A 302 -27.04 -0.70 -1.22
CA LEU A 302 -27.98 -0.11 -2.18
C LEU A 302 -28.54 -1.15 -3.15
N ARG A 303 -27.70 -2.05 -3.69
CA ARG A 303 -28.16 -3.14 -4.56
C ARG A 303 -29.14 -4.05 -3.83
N GLN A 304 -28.83 -4.43 -2.59
CA GLN A 304 -29.71 -5.27 -1.77
C GLN A 304 -31.04 -4.57 -1.44
N ALA A 305 -31.03 -3.25 -1.32
CA ALA A 305 -32.24 -2.44 -1.13
C ALA A 305 -33.03 -2.19 -2.43
N GLY A 306 -32.59 -2.73 -3.58
CA GLY A 306 -33.27 -2.56 -4.87
C GLY A 306 -33.06 -1.20 -5.53
N ALA A 307 -31.97 -0.49 -5.20
CA ALA A 307 -31.65 0.78 -5.84
C ALA A 307 -31.45 0.64 -7.36
N ALA A 308 -31.95 1.60 -8.13
CA ALA A 308 -31.73 1.68 -9.57
C ALA A 308 -30.33 2.21 -9.93
N GLY A 309 -29.77 3.09 -9.09
CA GLY A 309 -28.43 3.63 -9.27
C GLY A 309 -27.99 4.60 -8.17
N CYS A 310 -26.75 5.05 -8.29
CA CYS A 310 -26.14 5.99 -7.37
C CYS A 310 -25.33 7.06 -8.12
N VAL A 311 -25.41 8.31 -7.67
CA VAL A 311 -24.60 9.44 -8.16
C VAL A 311 -23.61 9.92 -7.09
N VAL A 312 -22.52 10.52 -7.54
CA VAL A 312 -21.48 11.08 -6.67
C VAL A 312 -20.86 12.31 -7.33
N LEU A 313 -20.43 13.27 -6.50
CA LEU A 313 -19.64 14.42 -6.93
C LEU A 313 -18.22 14.27 -6.38
N GLY A 314 -17.22 14.22 -7.25
CA GLY A 314 -15.81 14.22 -6.84
C GLY A 314 -14.85 13.69 -7.92
N ASP A 315 -13.62 13.37 -7.53
CA ASP A 315 -12.51 13.05 -8.44
C ASP A 315 -12.78 11.80 -9.32
N PRO A 316 -12.80 11.93 -10.66
CA PRO A 316 -12.97 10.80 -11.59
C PRO A 316 -11.92 9.70 -11.45
N ALA A 317 -10.67 10.04 -11.11
CA ALA A 317 -9.62 9.04 -10.93
C ALA A 317 -9.89 8.14 -9.72
N TYR A 318 -10.53 8.69 -8.67
CA TYR A 318 -10.91 7.93 -7.49
C TYR A 318 -12.19 7.12 -7.71
N TYR A 319 -13.30 7.77 -8.08
CA TYR A 319 -14.60 7.10 -8.16
C TYR A 319 -14.74 6.16 -9.37
N GLY A 320 -14.02 6.42 -10.47
CA GLY A 320 -14.02 5.56 -11.66
C GLY A 320 -13.59 4.12 -11.37
N ARG A 321 -12.76 3.91 -10.33
CA ARG A 321 -12.30 2.59 -9.89
C ARG A 321 -13.42 1.68 -9.36
N PHE A 322 -14.54 2.29 -8.93
CA PHE A 322 -15.73 1.57 -8.46
C PHE A 322 -16.81 1.42 -9.54
N GLY A 323 -16.53 1.88 -10.77
CA GLY A 323 -17.46 1.81 -11.90
C GLY A 323 -18.37 3.03 -12.06
N PHE A 324 -18.11 4.13 -11.34
CA PHE A 324 -18.77 5.40 -11.61
C PHE A 324 -18.26 6.01 -12.92
N VAL A 325 -19.18 6.59 -13.70
CA VAL A 325 -18.86 7.24 -14.96
C VAL A 325 -19.61 8.57 -15.07
N ALA A 326 -18.99 9.58 -15.68
CA ALA A 326 -19.71 10.80 -16.05
C ALA A 326 -20.76 10.45 -17.10
N GLN A 327 -22.04 10.69 -16.79
CA GLN A 327 -23.16 10.37 -17.67
C GLN A 327 -23.81 11.66 -18.16
N PRO A 328 -23.66 12.04 -19.45
CA PRO A 328 -24.13 13.33 -19.97
C PRO A 328 -25.63 13.60 -19.78
N GLY A 329 -26.43 12.55 -19.65
CA GLY A 329 -27.87 12.66 -19.40
C GLY A 329 -28.23 13.10 -17.98
N LEU A 330 -27.31 13.00 -17.01
CA LEU A 330 -27.54 13.35 -15.60
C LEU A 330 -26.73 14.58 -15.24
N VAL A 331 -27.41 15.64 -14.81
CA VAL A 331 -26.79 16.94 -14.56
C VAL A 331 -27.03 17.36 -13.12
N LEU A 332 -25.97 17.63 -12.37
CA LEU A 332 -26.07 18.40 -11.14
C LEU A 332 -25.80 19.87 -11.49
N PRO A 333 -26.77 20.80 -11.33
CA PRO A 333 -26.56 22.19 -11.72
C PRO A 333 -25.41 22.85 -10.95
N GLY A 334 -24.58 23.61 -11.67
CA GLY A 334 -23.50 24.40 -11.06
C GLY A 334 -22.18 23.65 -10.81
N VAL A 335 -22.08 22.37 -11.19
CA VAL A 335 -20.82 21.62 -11.13
C VAL A 335 -20.34 21.20 -12.53
N PRO A 336 -19.03 21.07 -12.78
CA PRO A 336 -18.55 20.56 -14.05
C PRO A 336 -18.96 19.09 -14.25
N ALA A 337 -19.39 18.75 -15.47
CA ALA A 337 -20.00 17.46 -15.78
C ALA A 337 -19.04 16.28 -15.57
N GLU A 338 -17.74 16.48 -15.72
CA GLU A 338 -16.75 15.43 -15.54
C GLU A 338 -16.63 14.94 -14.09
N TYR A 339 -16.92 15.81 -13.10
CA TYR A 339 -16.84 15.46 -11.67
C TYR A 339 -18.14 14.87 -11.12
N PHE A 340 -19.26 15.04 -11.83
CA PHE A 340 -20.53 14.45 -11.46
C PHE A 340 -20.71 13.10 -12.17
N GLN A 341 -20.61 12.03 -11.39
CA GLN A 341 -20.51 10.68 -11.90
C GLN A 341 -21.66 9.82 -11.38
N ALA A 342 -21.99 8.76 -12.11
CA ALA A 342 -23.09 7.87 -11.80
C ALA A 342 -22.70 6.41 -12.02
N ILE A 343 -23.28 5.53 -11.21
CA ILE A 343 -23.28 4.08 -11.43
C ILE A 343 -24.73 3.60 -11.47
N ARG A 344 -25.06 2.81 -12.48
CA ARG A 344 -26.39 2.21 -12.65
C ARG A 344 -26.32 0.75 -12.21
N PHE A 345 -27.31 0.30 -11.45
CA PHE A 345 -27.45 -1.10 -11.04
C PHE A 345 -28.50 -1.82 -11.88
N ASP A 346 -29.63 -1.18 -12.19
CA ASP A 346 -30.72 -1.76 -12.96
C ASP A 346 -31.46 -0.69 -13.80
N GLY A 347 -32.38 -1.11 -14.67
CA GLY A 347 -33.25 -0.23 -15.45
C GLY A 347 -32.53 0.53 -16.57
N ALA A 348 -33.19 1.51 -17.20
CA ALA A 348 -32.56 2.38 -18.19
C ALA A 348 -31.82 3.53 -17.50
N TRP A 349 -30.81 4.12 -18.17
CA TRP A 349 -30.21 5.37 -17.71
C TRP A 349 -31.27 6.48 -17.68
N PRO A 350 -31.51 7.12 -16.53
CA PRO A 350 -32.37 8.28 -16.48
C PRO A 350 -31.67 9.50 -17.10
N THR A 351 -32.48 10.49 -17.44
CA THR A 351 -32.02 11.80 -17.89
C THR A 351 -32.65 12.91 -17.06
N GLY A 352 -31.96 14.04 -16.91
CA GLY A 352 -32.46 15.22 -16.23
C GLY A 352 -31.55 15.73 -15.12
N ASP A 353 -32.06 16.74 -14.44
CA ASP A 353 -31.37 17.43 -13.36
C ASP A 353 -31.51 16.60 -12.08
N VAL A 354 -30.37 16.34 -11.45
CA VAL A 354 -30.29 15.66 -10.16
C VAL A 354 -30.33 16.70 -9.05
N ARG A 355 -31.15 16.46 -8.03
CA ARG A 355 -31.21 17.29 -6.82
C ARG A 355 -31.04 16.43 -5.59
N TYR A 356 -30.08 16.81 -4.77
CA TYR A 356 -29.87 16.28 -3.43
C TYR A 356 -30.90 16.86 -2.45
N HIS A 357 -31.03 16.23 -1.29
CA HIS A 357 -31.84 16.75 -0.20
C HIS A 357 -31.32 18.12 0.29
N GLU A 358 -32.20 18.99 0.79
CA GLU A 358 -31.83 20.31 1.35
C GLU A 358 -30.82 20.23 2.52
N ALA A 359 -30.61 19.04 3.07
CA ALA A 359 -29.60 18.78 4.09
C ALA A 359 -28.17 19.02 3.58
N PHE A 360 -27.95 18.97 2.26
CA PHE A 360 -26.66 19.31 1.64
C PHE A 360 -26.32 20.81 1.74
N ASP A 361 -27.29 21.67 2.07
CA ASP A 361 -27.09 23.09 2.34
C ASP A 361 -26.89 23.39 3.85
N ALA A 362 -26.81 22.36 4.69
CA ALA A 362 -26.65 22.52 6.14
C ALA A 362 -25.29 23.15 6.49
N THR A 363 -25.31 24.12 7.41
CA THR A 363 -24.11 24.88 7.86
C THR A 363 -23.91 24.87 9.38
N ARG A 364 -24.82 24.25 10.14
CA ARG A 364 -24.81 24.18 11.61
C ARG A 364 -25.66 23.03 12.16
#